data_AF-A0AAU5UNC7-F1
#
_entry.id   AF-A0AAU5UNC7-F1
#
_cell.length_a   1.000
_cell.length_b   1.000
_cell.length_c   1.000
_cell.angle_alpha   90.00
_cell.angle_beta   90.00
_cell.angle_gamma   90.00
#
_symmetry.space_group_name_H-M   'P 1'
#
loop_
_entity.id
_entity.type
_entity.pdbx_description
1 polymer ?
#
loop_
_entity_poly.entity_id
_entity_poly.type
_entity_poly.pdbx_seq_one_letter_code
_entity_poly.pdbx_strand_id
1 'polypeptide(L)'
;MDVVRFRRMRRDVLDSLAVLSDVEYQERAWIRGEGFLPGQYDDFDYHVHVLYDETAVLPDPADSIGTVLVPGDEIERLRNLGRLLDALLAEHGDVGASVFMADPRWPEVGRMAALALAAMVRSWGMDR
;
A
#
# COMPACT_ATOMS: atom_id res chain seq x y z
N MET A 1 19.36 -13.96 8.25
CA MET A 1 19.38 -13.38 6.89
C MET A 1 18.12 -13.89 6.24
N ASP A 2 17.03 -13.16 6.40
CA ASP A 2 15.73 -13.64 5.92
C ASP A 2 15.53 -13.09 4.52
N VAL A 3 16.08 -13.84 3.55
CA VAL A 3 15.94 -13.55 2.13
C VAL A 3 14.48 -13.76 1.75
N VAL A 4 13.80 -12.66 1.39
CA VAL A 4 12.44 -12.72 0.83
C VAL A 4 12.45 -13.47 -0.51
N ARG A 5 11.53 -14.42 -0.66
CA ARG A 5 11.43 -15.28 -1.87
C ARG A 5 10.98 -14.49 -3.11
N PHE A 6 10.03 -13.57 -2.96
CA PHE A 6 9.35 -12.90 -4.08
C PHE A 6 9.69 -11.41 -4.14
N ARG A 7 10.92 -11.11 -4.57
CA ARG A 7 11.44 -9.73 -4.69
C ARG A 7 10.59 -8.82 -5.57
N ARG A 8 9.96 -9.36 -6.62
CA ARG A 8 9.06 -8.57 -7.48
C ARG A 8 7.82 -8.12 -6.70
N MET A 9 7.10 -9.05 -6.08
CA MET A 9 5.90 -8.74 -5.27
C MET A 9 6.23 -7.75 -4.16
N ARG A 10 7.40 -7.89 -3.53
CA ARG A 10 7.86 -6.93 -2.52
C ARG A 10 8.06 -5.52 -3.07
N ARG A 11 8.52 -5.38 -4.32
CA ARG A 11 8.57 -4.08 -5.00
C ARG A 11 7.18 -3.56 -5.34
N ASP A 12 6.28 -4.43 -5.77
CA ASP A 12 4.88 -4.06 -6.05
C ASP A 12 4.21 -3.49 -4.76
N VAL A 13 4.49 -4.08 -3.58
CA VAL A 13 4.07 -3.52 -2.29
C VAL A 13 4.73 -2.16 -1.99
N LEU A 14 6.04 -2.02 -2.20
CA LEU A 14 6.74 -0.75 -2.01
C LEU A 14 6.14 0.36 -2.88
N ASP A 15 5.86 0.06 -4.14
CA ASP A 15 5.30 1.02 -5.10
C ASP A 15 3.87 1.43 -4.67
N SER A 16 3.03 0.48 -4.25
CA SER A 16 1.70 0.78 -3.72
C SER A 16 1.72 1.61 -2.43
N LEU A 17 2.65 1.33 -1.52
CA LEU A 17 2.81 2.14 -0.31
C LEU A 17 3.31 3.55 -0.62
N ALA A 18 4.18 3.70 -1.62
CA ALA A 18 4.65 5.01 -2.06
C ALA A 18 3.51 5.85 -2.62
N VAL A 19 2.68 5.28 -3.50
CA VAL A 19 1.48 5.95 -4.02
C VAL A 19 0.52 6.31 -2.89
N LEU A 20 0.20 5.37 -1.99
CA LEU A 20 -0.70 5.62 -0.86
C LEU A 20 -0.16 6.69 0.11
N SER A 21 1.16 6.91 0.15
CA SER A 21 1.77 7.94 1.01
C SER A 21 1.79 9.35 0.42
N ASP A 22 1.51 9.51 -0.88
CA ASP A 22 1.64 10.78 -1.60
C ASP A 22 0.26 11.31 -2.01
N VAL A 23 -0.31 12.18 -1.18
CA VAL A 23 -1.65 12.75 -1.43
C VAL A 23 -1.68 13.63 -2.68
N GLU A 24 -0.59 14.32 -3.00
CA GLU A 24 -0.52 15.17 -4.19
C GLU A 24 -0.50 14.31 -5.46
N TYR A 25 0.20 13.18 -5.43
CA TYR A 25 0.13 12.18 -6.49
C TYR A 25 -1.28 11.63 -6.63
N GLN A 26 -1.94 11.25 -5.53
CA GLN A 26 -3.30 10.70 -5.55
C GLN A 26 -4.29 11.68 -6.19
N GLU A 27 -4.28 12.95 -5.79
CA GLU A 27 -5.14 13.96 -6.40
C GLU A 27 -4.86 14.16 -7.89
N ARG A 28 -3.58 14.14 -8.28
CA ARG A 28 -3.17 14.30 -9.68
C ARG A 28 -3.59 13.10 -10.53
N ALA A 29 -3.29 11.89 -10.07
CA ALA A 29 -3.50 10.66 -10.82
C ALA A 29 -4.97 10.20 -10.77
N TRP A 30 -5.53 10.05 -9.58
CA TRP A 30 -6.82 9.38 -9.38
C TRP A 30 -8.02 10.30 -9.58
N ILE A 31 -7.87 11.59 -9.28
CA ILE A 31 -8.97 12.56 -9.40
C ILE A 31 -8.89 13.32 -10.73
N ARG A 32 -7.69 13.79 -11.10
CA ARG A 32 -7.50 14.60 -12.31
C ARG A 32 -7.09 13.79 -13.54
N GLY A 33 -6.67 12.53 -13.39
CA GLY A 33 -6.22 11.70 -14.51
C GLY A 33 -4.94 12.21 -15.18
N GLU A 34 -4.11 12.95 -14.45
CA GLU A 34 -2.91 13.60 -14.97
C GLU A 34 -1.67 12.70 -14.82
N GLY A 35 -0.71 12.82 -15.76
CA GLY A 35 0.58 12.13 -15.69
C GLY A 35 0.70 10.86 -16.53
N PHE A 36 -0.31 10.53 -17.33
CA PHE A 36 -0.39 9.30 -18.10
C PHE A 36 -0.57 9.55 -19.61
N LEU A 37 -0.11 8.62 -20.45
CA LEU A 37 -0.41 8.64 -21.89
C LEU A 37 -1.87 8.27 -22.15
N PRO A 38 -2.43 8.57 -23.34
CA PRO A 38 -3.79 8.16 -23.67
C PRO A 38 -4.01 6.65 -23.47
N GLY A 39 -5.03 6.30 -22.68
CA GLY A 39 -5.37 4.90 -22.35
C GLY A 39 -4.60 4.32 -21.16
N GLN A 40 -3.72 5.09 -20.52
CA GLN A 40 -3.09 4.75 -19.25
C GLN A 40 -3.76 5.55 -18.13
N TYR A 41 -3.84 4.93 -16.96
CA TYR A 41 -4.31 5.54 -15.73
C TYR A 41 -3.75 4.75 -14.55
N ASP A 42 -3.94 5.32 -13.37
CA ASP A 42 -3.69 4.69 -12.09
C ASP A 42 -4.91 4.96 -11.20
N ASP A 43 -5.21 4.07 -10.27
CA ASP A 43 -6.35 4.21 -9.37
C ASP A 43 -6.09 3.55 -8.02
N PHE A 44 -6.96 3.88 -7.06
CA PHE A 44 -6.87 3.34 -5.71
C PHE A 44 -7.12 1.82 -5.68
N ASP A 45 -8.03 1.32 -6.52
CA ASP A 45 -8.46 -0.08 -6.52
C ASP A 45 -7.32 -1.02 -6.90
N TYR A 46 -6.51 -0.62 -7.89
CA TYR A 46 -5.28 -1.31 -8.26
C TYR A 46 -4.35 -1.52 -7.06
N HIS A 47 -4.11 -0.47 -6.27
CA HIS A 47 -3.22 -0.56 -5.12
C HIS A 47 -3.81 -1.39 -3.97
N VAL A 48 -5.13 -1.39 -3.81
CA VAL A 48 -5.81 -2.31 -2.88
C VAL A 48 -5.62 -3.75 -3.34
N HIS A 49 -5.87 -4.06 -4.60
CA HIS A 49 -5.65 -5.40 -5.15
C HIS A 49 -4.20 -5.87 -5.00
N VAL A 50 -3.21 -5.01 -5.22
CA VAL A 50 -1.81 -5.35 -4.98
C VAL A 50 -1.59 -5.79 -3.53
N LEU A 51 -2.10 -5.03 -2.56
CA LEU A 51 -1.85 -5.29 -1.13
C LEU A 51 -2.61 -6.51 -0.59
N TYR A 52 -3.85 -6.74 -1.05
CA TYR A 52 -4.72 -7.79 -0.53
C TYR A 52 -4.67 -9.08 -1.35
N ASP A 53 -4.74 -8.99 -2.68
CA ASP A 53 -4.96 -10.17 -3.53
C ASP A 53 -3.69 -10.66 -4.20
N GLU A 54 -2.95 -9.74 -4.84
CA GLU A 54 -1.78 -10.14 -5.62
C GLU A 54 -0.62 -10.55 -4.72
N THR A 55 -0.43 -9.82 -3.61
CA THR A 55 0.69 -10.06 -2.69
C THR A 55 0.30 -10.66 -1.36
N ALA A 56 -0.98 -10.60 -0.98
CA ALA A 56 -1.50 -11.10 0.30
C ALA A 56 -0.69 -10.63 1.52
N VAL A 57 -0.17 -9.40 1.47
CA VAL A 57 0.49 -8.77 2.63
C VAL A 57 -0.53 -8.17 3.60
N LEU A 58 -1.75 -7.94 3.14
CA LEU A 58 -2.92 -7.64 3.95
C LEU A 58 -3.97 -8.75 3.72
N PRO A 59 -4.86 -9.03 4.70
CA PRO A 59 -5.02 -8.32 5.98
C PRO A 59 -4.06 -8.76 7.10
N ASP A 60 -3.43 -9.94 6.99
CA ASP A 60 -2.44 -10.41 7.98
C ASP A 60 -1.02 -10.47 7.39
N PRO A 61 -0.17 -9.45 7.64
CA PRO A 61 1.18 -9.43 7.11
C PRO A 61 2.06 -10.58 7.61
N ALA A 62 1.73 -11.21 8.75
CA ALA A 62 2.53 -12.29 9.31
C ALA A 62 2.60 -13.51 8.37
N ASP A 63 1.54 -13.77 7.59
CA ASP A 63 1.47 -14.87 6.64
C ASP A 63 2.44 -14.70 5.45
N SER A 64 2.89 -13.47 5.22
CA SER A 64 3.81 -13.10 4.14
C SER A 64 5.29 -13.04 4.57
N ILE A 65 5.62 -13.45 5.80
CA ILE A 65 7.01 -13.50 6.28
C ILE A 65 7.80 -14.56 5.50
N GLY A 66 8.99 -14.18 5.02
CA GLY A 66 9.87 -15.04 4.23
C GLY A 66 9.49 -15.17 2.75
N THR A 67 8.28 -14.72 2.36
CA THR A 67 7.86 -14.63 0.96
C THR A 67 8.01 -13.20 0.43
N VAL A 68 7.27 -12.25 1.00
CA VAL A 68 7.24 -10.84 0.59
C VAL A 68 7.82 -9.93 1.67
N LEU A 69 7.62 -10.29 2.94
CA LEU A 69 7.99 -9.48 4.11
C LEU A 69 9.09 -10.14 4.94
N VAL A 70 9.77 -9.33 5.75
CA VAL A 70 10.68 -9.81 6.80
C VAL A 70 10.03 -9.64 8.18
N PRO A 71 10.41 -10.44 9.20
CA PRO A 71 9.87 -10.25 10.54
C PRO A 71 10.29 -8.88 11.10
N GLY A 72 9.44 -8.31 11.98
CA GLY A 72 9.74 -7.07 12.71
C GLY A 72 8.83 -5.90 12.31
N ASP A 73 9.42 -4.71 12.12
CA ASP A 73 8.70 -3.44 11.98
C ASP A 73 7.71 -3.45 10.80
N GLU A 74 8.02 -4.12 9.69
CA GLU A 74 7.12 -4.23 8.53
C GLU A 74 5.73 -4.75 8.90
N ILE A 75 5.70 -5.79 9.72
CA ILE A 75 4.49 -6.50 10.10
C ILE A 75 3.59 -5.57 10.91
N GLU A 76 4.15 -4.87 11.89
CA GLU A 76 3.39 -3.96 12.73
C GLU A 76 2.89 -2.75 11.94
N ARG A 77 3.70 -2.18 11.04
CA ARG A 77 3.26 -1.03 10.22
C ARG A 77 2.17 -1.42 9.23
N LEU A 78 2.33 -2.53 8.52
CA LEU A 78 1.32 -3.02 7.58
C LEU A 78 0.04 -3.41 8.31
N ARG A 79 0.10 -4.03 9.50
CA ARG A 79 -1.11 -4.35 10.27
C ARG A 79 -1.87 -3.10 10.73
N ASN A 80 -1.16 -2.01 11.04
CA ASN A 80 -1.80 -0.73 11.37
C ASN A 80 -2.49 -0.12 10.13
N LEU A 81 -1.83 -0.14 8.98
CA LEU A 81 -2.42 0.30 7.71
C LEU A 81 -3.64 -0.55 7.32
N GLY A 82 -3.50 -1.87 7.37
CA GLY A 82 -4.55 -2.83 7.01
C GLY A 82 -5.81 -2.64 7.82
N ARG A 83 -5.72 -2.50 9.16
CA ARG A 83 -6.90 -2.22 9.99
C ARG A 83 -7.64 -0.94 9.59
N LEU A 84 -6.93 0.08 9.12
CA LEU A 84 -7.56 1.31 8.68
C LEU A 84 -8.22 1.15 7.31
N LEU A 85 -7.54 0.50 6.37
CA LEU A 85 -8.09 0.18 5.05
C LEU A 85 -9.30 -0.75 5.16
N ASP A 86 -9.22 -1.83 5.96
CA ASP A 86 -10.33 -2.75 6.21
C ASP A 86 -11.58 -2.02 6.70
N ALA A 87 -11.42 -1.08 7.64
CA ALA A 87 -12.52 -0.29 8.16
C ALA A 87 -13.15 0.61 7.09
N LEU A 88 -12.31 1.27 6.27
CA LEU A 88 -12.77 2.13 5.18
C LEU A 88 -13.48 1.32 4.08
N LEU A 89 -12.88 0.20 3.66
CA LEU A 89 -13.42 -0.68 2.62
C LEU A 89 -14.74 -1.32 3.07
N ALA A 90 -14.84 -1.73 4.34
CA ALA A 90 -16.08 -2.28 4.89
C ALA A 90 -17.20 -1.24 4.99
N GLU A 91 -16.87 0.02 5.25
CA GLU A 91 -17.85 1.10 5.41
C GLU A 91 -18.33 1.66 4.08
N HIS A 92 -17.42 1.90 3.14
CA HIS A 92 -17.72 2.55 1.87
C HIS A 92 -18.04 1.56 0.73
N GLY A 93 -17.47 0.35 0.78
CA GLY A 93 -17.64 -0.66 -0.26
C GLY A 93 -16.93 -0.30 -1.57
N ASP A 94 -17.51 -0.74 -2.70
CA ASP A 94 -17.00 -0.50 -4.05
C ASP A 94 -17.43 0.90 -4.55
N VAL A 95 -16.61 1.90 -4.22
CA VAL A 95 -16.80 3.30 -4.60
C VAL A 95 -15.50 3.90 -5.14
N GLY A 96 -15.61 5.01 -5.87
CA GLY A 96 -14.44 5.69 -6.44
C GLY A 96 -13.52 6.31 -5.38
N ALA A 97 -12.25 6.46 -5.74
CA ALA A 97 -11.19 7.01 -4.88
C ALA A 97 -11.55 8.35 -4.21
N SER A 98 -12.33 9.21 -4.87
CA SER A 98 -12.77 10.50 -4.32
C SER A 98 -13.55 10.37 -3.01
N VAL A 99 -14.32 9.28 -2.83
CA VAL A 99 -15.09 9.04 -1.60
C VAL A 99 -14.15 8.70 -0.45
N PHE A 100 -13.19 7.81 -0.70
CA PHE A 100 -12.16 7.46 0.27
C PHE A 100 -11.29 8.67 0.64
N MET A 101 -10.84 9.45 -0.35
CA MET A 101 -10.00 10.63 -0.13
C MET A 101 -10.70 11.75 0.64
N ALA A 102 -12.04 11.81 0.58
CA ALA A 102 -12.83 12.76 1.35
C ALA A 102 -13.08 12.31 2.81
N ASP A 103 -12.78 11.05 3.15
CA ASP A 103 -12.94 10.54 4.51
C ASP A 103 -11.98 11.24 5.48
N PRO A 104 -12.43 11.69 6.66
CA PRO A 104 -11.57 12.37 7.63
C PRO A 104 -10.39 11.50 8.13
N ARG A 105 -10.47 10.18 7.95
CA ARG A 105 -9.39 9.24 8.27
C ARG A 105 -8.36 9.10 7.15
N TRP A 106 -8.61 9.59 5.94
CA TRP A 106 -7.72 9.43 4.79
C TRP A 106 -6.28 9.94 5.02
N PRO A 107 -6.07 11.10 5.67
CA PRO A 107 -4.70 11.56 5.98
C PRO A 107 -3.90 10.54 6.82
N GLU A 108 -4.58 9.76 7.66
CA GLU A 108 -3.96 8.72 8.45
C GLU A 108 -3.55 7.50 7.61
N VAL A 109 -4.29 7.18 6.54
CA VAL A 109 -3.91 6.16 5.55
C VAL A 109 -2.55 6.50 4.95
N GLY A 110 -2.41 7.74 4.45
CA GLY A 110 -1.15 8.18 3.85
C GLY A 110 0.01 8.19 4.84
N ARG A 111 -0.23 8.61 6.09
CA ARG A 111 0.79 8.55 7.15
C ARG A 111 1.21 7.11 7.46
N MET A 112 0.26 6.18 7.56
CA MET A 112 0.57 4.77 7.84
C MET A 112 1.26 4.08 6.68
N ALA A 113 0.87 4.39 5.43
CA ALA A 113 1.55 3.94 4.24
C ALA A 113 3.01 4.41 4.20
N ALA A 114 3.28 5.68 4.52
CA ALA A 114 4.63 6.23 4.61
C ALA A 114 5.49 5.49 5.66
N LEU A 115 4.91 5.16 6.83
CA LEU A 115 5.61 4.43 7.88
C LEU A 115 5.92 2.98 7.47
N ALA A 116 4.98 2.30 6.81
CA ALA A 116 5.17 0.95 6.28
C ALA A 116 6.24 0.95 5.17
N LEU A 117 6.19 1.91 4.24
CA LEU A 117 7.18 2.10 3.19
C LEU A 117 8.58 2.28 3.80
N ALA A 118 8.72 3.16 4.78
CA ALA A 118 9.99 3.42 5.44
C ALA A 118 10.55 2.17 6.15
N ALA A 119 9.69 1.34 6.75
CA ALA A 119 10.10 0.08 7.36
C ALA A 119 10.64 -0.90 6.30
N MET A 120 9.94 -1.05 5.18
CA MET A 120 10.33 -1.97 4.10
C MET A 120 11.58 -1.52 3.33
N VAL A 121 11.78 -0.21 3.16
CA VAL A 121 13.00 0.35 2.55
C VAL A 121 14.21 0.11 3.45
N ARG A 122 14.06 0.32 4.77
CA ARG A 122 15.15 0.13 5.75
C ARG A 122 15.65 -1.31 5.78
N SER A 123 14.75 -2.28 5.78
CA SER A 123 15.10 -3.71 5.75
C SER A 123 15.65 -4.15 4.39
N TRP A 124 15.16 -3.58 3.26
CA TRP A 124 15.69 -3.90 1.93
C TRP A 124 17.16 -3.47 1.77
N GLY A 125 17.53 -2.32 2.35
CA GLY A 125 18.92 -1.84 2.34
C GLY A 125 19.90 -2.74 3.09
N MET A 126 19.43 -3.60 4.00
CA MET A 126 20.24 -4.54 4.79
C MET A 126 20.45 -5.89 4.07
N ASP A 127 19.79 -6.12 2.93
CA ASP A 127 19.91 -7.33 2.10
C ASP A 127 21.00 -7.22 1.00
N ARG A 128 21.79 -6.13 1.00
CA ARG A 128 22.91 -5.91 0.08
C ARG A 128 24.25 -6.21 0.71
#